data_AF-A0A5J4LP26-F1
#
_entry.id   AF-A0A5J4LP26-F1
#
_cell.length_a   1.000
_cell.length_b   1.000
_cell.length_c   1.000
_cell.angle_alpha   90.00
_cell.angle_beta   90.00
_cell.angle_gamma   90.00
#
_symmetry.space_group_name_H-M   'P 1'
#
loop_
_entity.id
_entity.type
_entity.pdbx_description
1 polymer ?
#
loop_
_entity_poly.entity_id
_entity_poly.type
_entity_poly.pdbx_seq_one_letter_code
_entity_poly.pdbx_strand_id
1 'polypeptide(L)'
;MIRPRRPEALGPSAGGVRRLAPADRLWYAAYGSNMHLDRLTCYLAGGRPPGGLRTHPGCRDPRGPARTAPLLLPGQLYFATESRVWTGGSAFYDPGPGLPPADGTAGPRSGGGELPARGYLLTLAQFSDIAAQEMHREPGADLDLTEALARGRARSGPGRYETLVCAGLLDGYPVLTLTAPWSSRDVAVNPPSAAYLRHIAAGIVASHGWSPRRAAAYLAGCPGAAGHWTAEGIAALLDDA
;
A
#
# COMPACT_ATOMS: atom_id res chain seq x y z
N MET A 1 -24.02 0.36 3.68
CA MET A 1 -22.73 0.65 4.35
C MET A 1 -21.68 -0.25 3.72
N ILE A 2 -20.59 0.31 3.18
CA ILE A 2 -19.50 -0.49 2.62
C ILE A 2 -18.78 -1.18 3.79
N ARG A 3 -18.70 -2.52 3.79
CA ARG A 3 -18.03 -3.28 4.84
C ARG A 3 -16.60 -3.62 4.40
N PRO A 4 -15.56 -3.08 5.06
CA PRO A 4 -14.19 -3.43 4.74
C PRO A 4 -13.92 -4.91 5.01
N ARG A 5 -13.09 -5.51 4.17
CA ARG A 5 -12.72 -6.93 4.26
C ARG A 5 -11.34 -7.06 4.87
N ARG A 6 -11.16 -8.05 5.75
CA ARG A 6 -9.88 -8.37 6.37
C ARG A 6 -9.30 -9.61 5.69
N PRO A 7 -8.03 -9.58 5.25
CA PRO A 7 -7.39 -10.79 4.77
C PRO A 7 -7.32 -11.84 5.89
N GLU A 8 -7.50 -13.11 5.52
CA GLU A 8 -7.26 -14.25 6.39
C GLU A 8 -5.76 -14.42 6.60
N ALA A 9 -5.33 -14.70 7.84
CA ALA A 9 -3.91 -14.90 8.14
C ALA A 9 -3.35 -16.11 7.37
N LEU A 10 -2.08 -16.03 6.97
CA LEU A 10 -1.36 -17.17 6.42
C LEU A 10 -1.24 -18.24 7.51
N GLY A 11 -1.91 -19.38 7.36
CA GLY A 11 -1.92 -20.44 8.36
C GLY A 11 -0.52 -21.06 8.59
N PRO A 12 -0.21 -21.56 9.80
CA PRO A 12 1.13 -22.05 10.17
C PRO A 12 1.52 -23.42 9.59
N SER A 13 0.60 -24.14 8.92
CA SER A 13 0.83 -25.51 8.48
C SER A 13 1.44 -25.59 7.07
N ALA A 14 2.40 -26.51 6.89
CA ALA A 14 3.04 -26.87 5.62
C ALA A 14 2.09 -27.19 4.44
N GLY A 15 0.78 -27.37 4.69
CA GLY A 15 -0.27 -27.52 3.68
C GLY A 15 -0.89 -26.21 3.16
N GLY A 16 -0.73 -25.08 3.85
CA GLY A 16 -1.23 -23.76 3.42
C GLY A 16 -0.31 -23.09 2.42
N VAL A 17 1.01 -23.20 2.62
CA VAL A 17 2.03 -22.74 1.66
C VAL A 17 1.99 -23.59 0.38
N ARG A 18 1.62 -24.88 0.48
CA ARG A 18 1.56 -25.83 -0.64
C ARG A 18 0.29 -25.72 -1.50
N ARG A 19 -0.69 -24.89 -1.10
CA ARG A 19 -1.96 -24.67 -1.83
C ARG A 19 -2.00 -23.39 -2.65
N LEU A 20 -0.94 -22.58 -2.59
CA LEU A 20 -0.76 -21.48 -3.52
C LEU A 20 -0.12 -22.07 -4.77
N ALA A 21 -0.95 -22.60 -5.68
CA ALA A 21 -0.57 -22.66 -7.09
C ALA A 21 0.02 -21.28 -7.48
N PRO A 22 0.96 -21.17 -8.44
CA PRO A 22 1.44 -19.86 -8.88
C PRO A 22 0.22 -18.99 -9.13
N ALA A 23 0.05 -17.97 -8.28
CA ALA A 23 -1.20 -17.26 -8.21
C ALA A 23 -1.22 -16.36 -9.43
N ASP A 24 -1.88 -16.80 -10.50
CA ASP A 24 -2.08 -16.01 -11.71
C ASP A 24 -2.75 -14.67 -11.38
N ARG A 25 -3.44 -14.60 -10.23
CA ARG A 25 -4.07 -13.41 -9.68
C ARG A 25 -3.74 -13.21 -8.21
N LEU A 26 -3.71 -11.94 -7.83
CA LEU A 26 -3.46 -11.49 -6.46
C LEU A 26 -4.24 -10.20 -6.20
N TRP A 27 -4.45 -9.89 -4.93
CA TRP A 27 -4.97 -8.59 -4.51
C TRP A 27 -3.81 -7.64 -4.22
N TYR A 28 -3.68 -6.57 -5.01
CA TYR A 28 -2.80 -5.45 -4.66
C TYR A 28 -3.52 -4.53 -3.67
N ALA A 29 -3.01 -4.41 -2.45
CA ALA A 29 -3.55 -3.52 -1.43
C ALA A 29 -2.88 -2.14 -1.48
N ALA A 30 -3.48 -1.21 -2.23
CA ALA A 30 -2.99 0.16 -2.29
C ALA A 30 -3.43 0.97 -1.06
N TYR A 31 -2.48 1.57 -0.34
CA TYR A 31 -2.74 2.37 0.86
C TYR A 31 -2.26 3.83 0.76
N GLY A 32 -1.61 4.18 -0.34
CA GLY A 32 -1.14 5.53 -0.64
C GLY A 32 -1.86 6.13 -1.85
N SER A 33 -1.11 6.81 -2.71
CA SER A 33 -1.70 7.51 -3.86
C SER A 33 -2.49 6.62 -4.84
N ASN A 34 -2.15 5.33 -4.97
CA ASN A 34 -2.85 4.38 -5.83
C ASN A 34 -4.22 3.94 -5.27
N MET A 35 -4.69 4.47 -4.13
CA MET A 35 -6.08 4.32 -3.69
C MET A 35 -7.09 4.94 -4.68
N HIS A 36 -6.65 5.91 -5.48
CA HIS A 36 -7.41 6.43 -6.61
C HIS A 36 -7.24 5.55 -7.85
N LEU A 37 -8.37 5.12 -8.43
CA LEU A 37 -8.37 4.25 -9.61
C LEU A 37 -7.72 4.95 -10.80
N ASP A 38 -7.98 6.24 -11.03
CA ASP A 38 -7.39 6.98 -12.17
C ASP A 38 -5.87 7.00 -12.12
N ARG A 39 -5.30 7.08 -10.92
CA ARG A 39 -3.84 7.00 -10.75
C ARG A 39 -3.33 5.59 -11.03
N LEU A 40 -3.99 4.55 -10.50
CA LEU A 40 -3.65 3.17 -10.81
C LEU A 40 -3.76 2.90 -12.32
N THR A 41 -4.76 3.47 -13.00
CA THR A 41 -4.94 3.36 -14.45
C THR A 41 -3.73 3.88 -15.22
N CYS A 42 -3.05 4.94 -14.77
CA CYS A 42 -1.80 5.37 -15.41
C CYS A 42 -0.66 4.35 -15.24
N TYR A 43 -0.58 3.64 -14.11
CA TYR A 43 0.40 2.55 -13.97
C TYR A 43 0.05 1.35 -14.88
N LEU A 44 -1.24 1.06 -15.06
CA LEU A 44 -1.72 -0.05 -15.89
C LEU A 44 -1.64 0.26 -17.39
N ALA A 45 -2.33 1.30 -17.86
CA ALA A 45 -2.44 1.65 -19.27
C ALA A 45 -1.30 2.56 -19.78
N GLY A 46 -0.46 3.06 -18.88
CA GLY A 46 0.54 4.07 -19.21
C GLY A 46 -0.05 5.49 -19.22
N GLY A 47 0.82 6.47 -19.45
CA GLY A 47 0.44 7.89 -19.52
C GLY A 47 0.73 8.65 -18.23
N ARG A 48 0.20 9.87 -18.13
CA ARG A 48 0.51 10.81 -17.06
C ARG A 48 -0.77 11.19 -16.31
N PRO A 49 -0.86 10.98 -14.98
CA PRO A 49 -2.06 11.34 -14.24
C PRO A 49 -2.25 12.87 -14.25
N PRO A 50 -3.50 13.37 -14.17
CA PRO A 50 -3.76 14.80 -14.07
C PRO A 50 -2.95 15.45 -12.93
N GLY A 51 -2.23 16.53 -13.24
CA GLY A 51 -1.36 17.21 -12.27
C GLY A 51 -0.09 16.44 -11.86
N GLY A 52 0.12 15.23 -12.37
CA GLY A 52 1.36 14.47 -12.13
C GLY A 52 2.55 15.07 -12.88
N LEU A 53 3.77 14.75 -12.46
CA LEU A 53 5.01 15.16 -13.14
C LEU A 53 5.66 14.04 -13.95
N ARG A 54 5.21 12.79 -13.75
CA ARG A 54 5.83 11.58 -14.32
C ARG A 54 4.88 10.91 -15.32
N THR A 55 5.44 10.53 -16.47
CA THR A 55 4.79 9.63 -17.41
C THR A 55 5.12 8.19 -17.04
N HIS A 56 4.10 7.35 -17.00
CA HIS A 56 4.20 5.92 -16.70
C HIS A 56 4.30 5.13 -18.02
N PRO A 57 5.21 4.14 -18.11
CA PRO A 57 5.32 3.29 -19.29
C PRO A 57 4.09 2.38 -19.49
N GLY A 58 3.36 2.08 -18.41
CA GLY A 58 2.25 1.13 -18.42
C GLY A 58 2.71 -0.31 -18.15
N CYS A 59 1.74 -1.19 -17.94
CA CYS A 59 1.97 -2.63 -17.77
C CYS A 59 1.89 -3.33 -19.14
N ARG A 60 2.48 -4.53 -19.23
CA ARG A 60 2.32 -5.45 -20.36
C ARG A 60 0.85 -5.79 -20.63
N ASP A 61 0.05 -5.84 -19.55
CA ASP A 61 -1.41 -5.96 -19.61
C ASP A 61 -2.07 -4.65 -19.11
N PRO A 62 -2.57 -3.80 -20.02
CA PRO A 62 -3.09 -2.47 -19.68
C PRO A 62 -4.53 -2.49 -19.16
N ARG A 63 -5.17 -3.66 -19.06
CA ARG A 63 -6.57 -3.77 -18.65
C ARG A 63 -6.74 -3.30 -17.20
N GLY A 64 -7.92 -2.76 -16.90
CA GLY A 64 -8.29 -2.39 -15.53
C GLY A 64 -8.32 -3.60 -14.58
N PRO A 65 -8.33 -3.35 -13.25
CA PRO A 65 -8.42 -4.40 -12.25
C PRO A 65 -9.71 -5.22 -12.43
N ALA A 66 -9.60 -6.55 -12.26
CA ALA A 66 -10.74 -7.44 -12.45
C ALA A 66 -11.85 -7.21 -11.40
N ARG A 67 -11.46 -6.82 -10.18
CA ARG A 67 -12.34 -6.46 -9.07
C ARG A 67 -11.66 -5.44 -8.16
N THR A 68 -12.46 -4.72 -7.38
CA THR A 68 -11.97 -3.86 -6.29
C THR A 68 -12.66 -4.20 -4.97
N ALA A 69 -11.97 -4.04 -3.85
CA ALA A 69 -12.55 -4.22 -2.53
C ALA A 69 -11.95 -3.25 -1.49
N PRO A 70 -12.72 -2.74 -0.53
CA PRO A 70 -12.17 -2.09 0.66
C PRO A 70 -11.44 -3.11 1.53
N LEU A 71 -10.18 -2.86 1.88
CA LEU A 71 -9.37 -3.73 2.71
C LEU A 71 -8.98 -3.05 4.02
N LEU A 72 -8.97 -3.79 5.12
CA LEU A 72 -8.31 -3.39 6.37
C LEU A 72 -7.19 -4.39 6.64
N LEU A 73 -5.93 -3.93 6.49
CA LEU A 73 -4.76 -4.74 6.82
C LEU A 73 -4.37 -4.54 8.30
N PRO A 74 -3.85 -5.56 8.99
CA PRO A 74 -3.28 -5.37 10.32
C PRO A 74 -2.00 -4.53 10.25
N GLY A 75 -1.74 -3.66 11.23
CA GLY A 75 -0.54 -2.82 11.25
C GLY A 75 -0.87 -1.34 11.07
N GLN A 76 0.11 -0.52 10.69
CA GLN A 76 -0.06 0.93 10.70
C GLN A 76 0.52 1.62 9.47
N LEU A 77 -0.16 2.68 9.06
CA LEU A 77 0.39 3.69 8.15
C LEU A 77 1.36 4.58 8.93
N TYR A 78 2.47 4.96 8.31
CA TYR A 78 3.33 6.02 8.81
C TYR A 78 3.88 6.86 7.65
N PHE A 79 4.28 8.08 7.94
CA PHE A 79 4.87 9.01 6.97
C PHE A 79 6.33 9.26 7.32
N ALA A 80 7.21 9.01 6.35
CA ALA A 80 8.65 9.16 6.52
C ALA A 80 9.31 9.55 5.20
N THR A 81 10.55 10.02 5.28
CA THR A 81 11.37 10.42 4.12
C THR A 81 10.71 11.52 3.27
N GLU A 82 11.40 12.03 2.26
CA GLU A 82 10.87 13.07 1.37
C GLU A 82 10.35 12.48 0.06
N SER A 83 9.10 12.80 -0.29
CA SER A 83 8.49 12.49 -1.58
C SER A 83 8.84 13.55 -2.62
N ARG A 84 9.47 13.14 -3.72
CA ARG A 84 9.74 14.04 -4.85
C ARG A 84 8.48 14.46 -5.62
N VAL A 85 7.40 13.70 -5.52
CA VAL A 85 6.16 13.95 -6.26
C VAL A 85 5.19 14.79 -5.42
N TRP A 86 5.15 14.52 -4.13
CA TRP A 86 4.13 15.08 -3.25
C TRP A 86 4.62 16.20 -2.36
N THR A 87 5.94 16.36 -2.22
CA THR A 87 6.62 17.14 -1.19
C THR A 87 6.20 16.70 0.24
N GLY A 88 7.15 16.63 1.17
CA GLY A 88 6.95 16.04 2.49
C GLY A 88 6.93 14.50 2.53
N GLY A 89 6.44 13.97 3.66
CA GLY A 89 6.39 12.56 4.03
C GLY A 89 5.75 11.62 3.00
N SER A 90 6.46 10.56 2.62
CA SER A 90 5.88 9.45 1.87
C SER A 90 5.18 8.45 2.80
N ALA A 91 4.07 7.89 2.35
CA ALA A 91 3.34 6.86 3.09
C ALA A 91 4.12 5.55 3.08
N PHE A 92 4.15 4.83 4.20
CA PHE A 92 4.70 3.49 4.31
C PHE A 92 3.84 2.65 5.22
N TYR A 93 3.93 1.34 5.05
CA TYR A 93 3.18 0.37 5.83
C TYR A 93 4.13 -0.42 6.74
N ASP A 94 3.84 -0.39 8.04
CA ASP A 94 4.46 -1.22 9.05
C ASP A 94 3.47 -2.34 9.43
N PRO A 95 3.74 -3.61 9.03
CA PRO A 95 2.85 -4.74 9.31
C PRO A 95 2.78 -5.13 10.80
N GLY A 96 3.55 -4.47 11.67
CA GLY A 96 3.54 -4.73 13.11
C GLY A 96 4.24 -6.03 13.51
N PRO A 97 4.01 -6.53 14.74
CA PRO A 97 4.82 -7.59 15.36
C PRO A 97 4.71 -8.96 14.70
N GLY A 98 3.68 -9.22 13.91
CA GLY A 98 3.38 -10.53 13.33
C GLY A 98 4.31 -10.99 12.21
N LEU A 99 5.16 -10.12 11.66
CA LEU A 99 6.09 -10.45 10.57
C LEU A 99 7.51 -9.96 10.89
N PRO A 100 8.58 -10.76 10.89
CA PRO A 100 9.95 -10.29 11.17
C PRO A 100 10.35 -9.11 10.28
N PRO A 101 11.13 -8.10 10.72
CA PRO A 101 11.62 -7.00 9.87
C PRO A 101 12.34 -7.51 8.62
N ALA A 102 12.23 -6.80 7.48
CA ALA A 102 12.83 -7.25 6.21
C ALA A 102 14.36 -7.14 6.20
N ASP A 103 14.93 -6.32 7.08
CA ASP A 103 16.37 -6.15 7.25
C ASP A 103 16.96 -7.01 8.38
N GLY A 104 16.14 -7.82 9.07
CA GLY A 104 16.57 -8.72 10.14
C GLY A 104 16.83 -8.06 11.49
N THR A 105 16.54 -6.76 11.68
CA THR A 105 16.85 -6.05 12.93
C THR A 105 15.83 -6.33 14.05
N ALA A 106 16.25 -6.91 15.18
CA ALA A 106 15.37 -7.22 16.31
C ALA A 106 15.11 -5.97 17.19
N GLY A 107 14.15 -5.13 16.81
CA GLY A 107 13.66 -4.00 17.63
C GLY A 107 12.34 -4.31 18.35
N PRO A 108 12.03 -3.62 19.48
CA PRO A 108 10.70 -3.68 20.09
C PRO A 108 9.65 -3.15 19.10
N ARG A 109 8.48 -3.77 19.06
CA ARG A 109 7.52 -3.64 17.95
C ARG A 109 6.24 -2.91 18.39
N SER A 110 5.78 -1.92 17.63
CA SER A 110 4.43 -1.33 17.82
C SER A 110 3.38 -2.31 17.27
N GLY A 111 2.36 -2.63 18.05
CA GLY A 111 1.24 -3.48 17.64
C GLY A 111 -0.11 -2.81 17.89
N GLY A 112 -1.10 -3.09 17.03
CA GLY A 112 -2.53 -2.87 17.29
C GLY A 112 -3.32 -1.99 16.31
N GLY A 113 -2.74 -1.56 15.19
CA GLY A 113 -3.41 -0.68 14.21
C GLY A 113 -4.15 -1.41 13.09
N GLU A 114 -4.91 -0.62 12.33
CA GLU A 114 -5.50 -1.03 11.04
C GLU A 114 -5.08 -0.06 9.94
N LEU A 115 -4.79 -0.60 8.77
CA LEU A 115 -4.47 0.15 7.56
C LEU A 115 -5.64 0.04 6.57
N PRO A 116 -6.44 1.10 6.35
CA PRO A 116 -7.41 1.13 5.27
C PRO A 116 -6.66 1.18 3.94
N ALA A 117 -6.93 0.21 3.09
CA ALA A 117 -6.40 0.10 1.74
C ALA A 117 -7.54 -0.12 0.74
N ARG A 118 -7.26 0.17 -0.52
CA ARG A 118 -8.09 -0.27 -1.64
C ARG A 118 -7.42 -1.47 -2.30
N GLY A 119 -8.09 -2.60 -2.24
CA GLY A 119 -7.70 -3.83 -2.92
C GLY A 119 -8.07 -3.79 -4.39
N TYR A 120 -7.14 -4.17 -5.25
CA TYR A 120 -7.32 -4.38 -6.67
C TYR A 120 -6.95 -5.82 -7.03
N LEU A 121 -7.88 -6.59 -7.59
CA LEU A 121 -7.58 -7.95 -8.06
C LEU A 121 -6.91 -7.84 -9.43
N LEU A 122 -5.61 -8.13 -9.47
CA LEU A 122 -4.73 -8.01 -10.63
C LEU A 122 -4.15 -9.36 -11.02
N THR A 123 -3.57 -9.45 -12.21
CA THR A 123 -2.69 -10.57 -12.57
C THR A 123 -1.31 -10.41 -11.93
N LEU A 124 -0.54 -11.49 -11.84
CA LEU A 124 0.87 -11.43 -11.41
C LEU A 124 1.68 -10.46 -12.28
N ALA A 125 1.50 -10.51 -13.60
CA ALA A 125 2.20 -9.63 -14.54
C ALA A 125 1.89 -8.15 -14.28
N GLN A 126 0.61 -7.80 -14.09
CA GLN A 126 0.20 -6.42 -13.77
C GLN A 126 0.83 -5.92 -12.47
N PHE A 127 0.78 -6.72 -11.41
CA PHE A 127 1.37 -6.33 -10.13
C PHE A 127 2.90 -6.21 -10.22
N SER A 128 3.55 -7.12 -10.95
CA SER A 128 5.00 -7.08 -11.15
C SER A 128 5.44 -5.85 -11.93
N ASP A 129 4.67 -5.45 -12.94
CA ASP A 129 4.93 -4.25 -13.73
C ASP A 129 4.66 -2.96 -12.94
N ILE A 130 3.61 -2.93 -12.10
CA ILE A 130 3.39 -1.84 -11.14
C ILE A 130 4.58 -1.73 -10.19
N ALA A 131 5.03 -2.86 -9.64
CA ALA A 131 6.17 -2.90 -8.74
C ALA A 131 7.44 -2.37 -9.42
N ALA A 132 7.77 -2.83 -10.64
CA ALA A 132 8.90 -2.32 -11.40
C ALA A 132 8.85 -0.78 -11.54
N GLN A 133 7.68 -0.22 -11.88
CA GLN A 133 7.51 1.23 -12.00
C GLN A 133 7.71 1.99 -10.69
N GLU A 134 7.20 1.46 -9.56
CA GLU A 134 7.43 2.03 -8.22
C GLU A 134 8.92 1.98 -7.83
N MET A 135 9.64 0.94 -8.29
CA MET A 135 11.07 0.76 -8.08
C MET A 135 11.94 1.54 -9.09
N HIS A 136 11.33 2.35 -9.97
CA HIS A 136 12.02 3.07 -11.05
C HIS A 136 12.77 2.16 -12.04
N ARG A 137 12.18 1.00 -12.35
CA ARG A 137 12.67 0.02 -13.32
C ARG A 137 11.66 -0.11 -14.47
N GLU A 138 12.12 -0.64 -15.60
CA GLU A 138 11.23 -0.96 -16.72
C GLU A 138 10.37 -2.20 -16.42
N PRO A 139 9.06 -2.16 -16.73
CA PRO A 139 8.19 -3.33 -16.74
C PRO A 139 8.71 -4.43 -17.67
N GLY A 140 8.41 -5.70 -17.39
CA GLY A 140 8.80 -6.78 -18.32
C GLY A 140 8.99 -8.16 -17.71
N ALA A 141 9.15 -8.27 -16.40
CA ALA A 141 9.40 -9.53 -15.71
C ALA A 141 8.48 -9.72 -14.51
N ASP A 142 8.14 -10.97 -14.24
CA ASP A 142 7.32 -11.32 -13.09
C ASP A 142 8.18 -11.41 -11.82
N LEU A 143 7.63 -10.93 -10.71
CA LEU A 143 8.27 -11.04 -9.40
C LEU A 143 8.24 -12.49 -8.90
N ASP A 144 9.34 -12.94 -8.29
CA ASP A 144 9.31 -14.15 -7.47
C ASP A 144 8.62 -13.85 -6.13
N LEU A 145 7.42 -14.41 -5.97
CA LEU A 145 6.62 -14.25 -4.75
C LEU A 145 6.93 -15.31 -3.67
N THR A 146 7.77 -16.31 -3.97
CA THR A 146 7.98 -17.50 -3.13
C THR A 146 8.29 -17.13 -1.68
N GLU A 147 9.26 -16.24 -1.47
CA GLU A 147 9.65 -15.83 -0.13
C GLU A 147 8.55 -15.00 0.57
N ALA A 148 7.90 -14.07 -0.13
CA ALA A 148 6.84 -13.25 0.45
C ALA A 148 5.63 -14.09 0.86
N LEU A 149 5.30 -15.13 0.10
CA LEU A 149 4.22 -16.06 0.42
C LEU A 149 4.59 -17.02 1.55
N ALA A 150 5.86 -17.44 1.63
CA ALA A 150 6.32 -18.37 2.67
C ALA A 150 6.58 -17.69 4.02
N ARG A 151 7.13 -16.46 4.01
CA ARG A 151 7.58 -15.73 5.21
C ARG A 151 6.76 -14.47 5.50
N GLY A 152 5.77 -14.17 4.67
CA GLY A 152 4.95 -12.96 4.75
C GLY A 152 5.64 -11.70 4.20
N ARG A 153 6.93 -11.75 3.84
CA ARG A 153 7.63 -10.62 3.22
C ARG A 153 8.88 -11.05 2.44
N ALA A 154 9.28 -10.25 1.45
CA ALA A 154 10.52 -10.42 0.70
C ALA A 154 11.09 -9.06 0.30
N ARG A 155 12.42 -8.90 0.31
CA ARG A 155 13.09 -7.69 -0.15
C ARG A 155 13.66 -7.90 -1.55
N SER A 156 13.25 -7.08 -2.50
CA SER A 156 13.61 -7.16 -3.92
C SER A 156 14.75 -6.19 -4.33
N GLY A 157 15.32 -5.47 -3.36
CA GLY A 157 16.52 -4.65 -3.57
C GLY A 157 16.75 -3.57 -2.49
N PRO A 158 17.73 -2.65 -2.70
CA PRO A 158 18.13 -1.66 -1.71
C PRO A 158 17.17 -0.46 -1.56
N GLY A 159 16.24 -0.26 -2.49
CA GLY A 159 15.37 0.92 -2.55
C GLY A 159 14.30 0.98 -1.46
N ARG A 160 13.73 2.18 -1.28
CA ARG A 160 12.77 2.50 -0.19
C ARG A 160 11.40 1.83 -0.34
N TYR A 161 11.04 1.38 -1.55
CA TYR A 161 9.75 0.77 -1.86
C TYR A 161 9.93 -0.63 -2.47
N GLU A 162 11.02 -1.30 -2.09
CA GLU A 162 11.44 -2.59 -2.65
C GLU A 162 11.17 -3.77 -1.71
N THR A 163 10.24 -3.63 -0.77
CA THR A 163 9.83 -4.72 0.13
C THR A 163 8.40 -5.15 -0.16
N LEU A 164 8.23 -6.39 -0.60
CA LEU A 164 6.96 -7.07 -0.74
C LEU A 164 6.47 -7.53 0.63
N VAL A 165 5.19 -7.35 0.91
CA VAL A 165 4.52 -7.90 2.11
C VAL A 165 3.25 -8.63 1.68
N CYS A 166 3.11 -9.88 2.13
CA CYS A 166 1.89 -10.65 2.04
C CYS A 166 1.09 -10.49 3.34
N ALA A 167 -0.02 -9.75 3.25
CA ALA A 167 -0.87 -9.42 4.40
C ALA A 167 -1.91 -10.50 4.73
N GLY A 168 -1.94 -11.61 3.97
CA GLY A 168 -2.90 -12.68 4.13
C GLY A 168 -3.53 -13.12 2.81
N LEU A 169 -4.67 -13.80 2.90
CA LEU A 169 -5.46 -14.27 1.76
C LEU A 169 -6.83 -13.59 1.72
N LEU A 170 -7.33 -13.33 0.52
CA LEU A 170 -8.69 -12.88 0.29
C LEU A 170 -9.27 -13.59 -0.93
N ASP A 171 -10.40 -14.27 -0.74
CA ASP A 171 -11.02 -15.12 -1.78
C ASP A 171 -10.06 -16.16 -2.35
N GLY A 172 -9.17 -16.71 -1.51
CA GLY A 172 -8.14 -17.67 -1.92
C GLY A 172 -6.92 -17.08 -2.64
N TYR A 173 -6.87 -15.76 -2.86
CA TYR A 173 -5.74 -15.08 -3.50
C TYR A 173 -4.86 -14.33 -2.49
N PRO A 174 -3.53 -14.28 -2.67
CA PRO A 174 -2.66 -13.52 -1.78
C PRO A 174 -2.93 -12.02 -1.86
N VAL A 175 -2.88 -11.36 -0.71
CA VAL A 175 -2.99 -9.89 -0.59
C VAL A 175 -1.59 -9.32 -0.43
N LEU A 176 -1.10 -8.66 -1.47
CA LEU A 176 0.27 -8.14 -1.54
C LEU A 176 0.29 -6.61 -1.57
N THR A 177 1.34 -6.05 -1.00
CA THR A 177 1.69 -4.64 -1.14
C THR A 177 3.20 -4.44 -1.17
N LEU A 178 3.63 -3.24 -1.54
CA LEU A 178 5.01 -2.77 -1.46
C LEU A 178 5.14 -1.77 -0.32
N THR A 179 6.26 -1.79 0.39
CA THR A 179 6.60 -0.83 1.46
C THR A 179 8.13 -0.75 1.62
N ALA A 180 8.59 -0.05 2.66
CA ALA A 180 9.99 0.02 3.05
C ALA A 180 10.45 -1.22 3.84
N PRO A 181 11.77 -1.50 3.89
CA PRO A 181 12.26 -2.63 4.68
C PRO A 181 12.26 -2.35 6.19
N TRP A 182 12.30 -1.07 6.60
CA TRP A 182 12.26 -0.62 7.99
C TRP A 182 10.85 -0.46 8.54
N SER A 183 10.73 -0.45 9.87
CA SER A 183 9.52 -0.09 10.58
C SER A 183 9.39 1.43 10.76
N SER A 184 8.24 1.85 11.30
CA SER A 184 8.02 3.25 11.72
C SER A 184 8.98 3.75 12.80
N ARG A 185 9.70 2.85 13.49
CA ARG A 185 10.63 3.19 14.58
C ARG A 185 12.08 3.33 14.11
N ASP A 186 12.43 2.76 12.96
CA ASP A 186 13.81 2.73 12.47
C ASP A 186 14.13 3.88 11.50
N VAL A 187 13.17 4.78 11.27
CA VAL A 187 13.31 5.92 10.38
C VAL A 187 12.70 7.17 10.99
N ALA A 188 13.33 8.32 10.75
CA ALA A 188 12.74 9.60 11.11
C ALA A 188 11.45 9.83 10.33
N VAL A 189 10.37 10.11 11.07
CA VAL A 189 9.09 10.50 10.49
C VAL A 189 9.21 11.86 9.79
N ASN A 190 8.38 12.09 8.77
CA ASN A 190 8.34 13.35 8.02
C ASN A 190 6.87 13.70 7.76
N PRO A 191 6.40 14.93 8.05
CA PRO A 191 5.02 15.31 7.78
C PRO A 191 4.69 15.27 6.28
N PRO A 192 3.59 14.61 5.88
CA PRO A 192 3.10 14.66 4.51
C PRO A 192 2.59 16.07 4.16
N SER A 193 2.61 16.43 2.89
CA SER A 193 1.99 17.67 2.41
C SER A 193 0.45 17.60 2.45
N ALA A 194 -0.17 18.78 2.44
CA ALA A 194 -1.61 18.94 2.32
C ALA A 194 -2.18 18.20 1.10
N ALA A 195 -1.54 18.40 -0.07
CA ALA A 195 -1.99 17.79 -1.31
C ALA A 195 -1.98 16.26 -1.24
N TYR A 196 -0.97 15.69 -0.56
CA TYR A 196 -0.89 14.24 -0.41
C TYR A 196 -1.91 13.68 0.58
N LEU A 197 -2.08 14.34 1.74
CA LEU A 197 -3.10 13.95 2.71
C LEU A 197 -4.50 14.01 2.12
N ARG A 198 -4.82 15.07 1.36
CA ARG A 198 -6.09 15.18 0.62
C ARG A 198 -6.31 13.97 -0.28
N HIS A 199 -5.28 13.59 -1.02
CA HIS A 199 -5.35 12.47 -1.96
C HIS A 199 -5.54 11.12 -1.26
N ILE A 200 -4.86 10.87 -0.14
CA ILE A 200 -5.07 9.63 0.64
C ILE A 200 -6.47 9.64 1.28
N ALA A 201 -6.89 10.76 1.87
CA ALA A 201 -8.19 10.88 2.53
C ALA A 201 -9.35 10.67 1.54
N ALA A 202 -9.29 11.27 0.36
CA ALA A 202 -10.26 11.06 -0.71
C ALA A 202 -10.31 9.60 -1.16
N GLY A 203 -9.15 8.94 -1.27
CA GLY A 203 -9.06 7.50 -1.55
C GLY A 203 -9.75 6.65 -0.49
N ILE A 204 -9.56 6.95 0.79
CA ILE A 204 -10.23 6.26 1.91
C ILE A 204 -11.75 6.47 1.85
N VAL A 205 -12.21 7.71 1.68
CA VAL A 205 -13.64 8.05 1.56
C VAL A 205 -14.27 7.29 0.40
N ALA A 206 -13.66 7.34 -0.78
CA ALA A 206 -14.21 6.70 -1.99
C ALA A 206 -14.25 5.17 -1.89
N SER A 207 -13.26 4.53 -1.25
CA SER A 207 -13.17 3.08 -1.19
C SER A 207 -13.90 2.46 0.01
N HIS A 208 -13.89 3.12 1.16
CA HIS A 208 -14.49 2.61 2.41
C HIS A 208 -15.85 3.23 2.74
N GLY A 209 -16.27 4.29 2.04
CA GLY A 209 -17.48 5.04 2.38
C GLY A 209 -17.42 5.71 3.75
N TRP A 210 -16.20 6.01 4.24
CA TRP A 210 -16.01 6.76 5.48
C TRP A 210 -16.41 8.22 5.29
N SER A 211 -16.82 8.88 6.38
CA SER A 211 -16.95 10.33 6.34
C SER A 211 -15.57 11.01 6.20
N PRO A 212 -15.50 12.21 5.60
CA PRO A 212 -14.27 13.02 5.57
C PRO A 212 -13.62 13.15 6.95
N ARG A 213 -14.41 13.44 7.99
CA ARG A 213 -13.93 13.54 9.37
C ARG A 213 -13.30 12.26 9.90
N ARG A 214 -13.86 11.09 9.58
CA ARG A 214 -13.30 9.81 10.02
C ARG A 214 -11.98 9.50 9.31
N ALA A 215 -11.90 9.74 8.00
CA ALA A 215 -10.65 9.57 7.25
C ALA A 215 -9.56 10.54 7.75
N ALA A 216 -9.93 11.80 8.01
CA ALA A 216 -9.05 12.81 8.55
C ALA A 216 -8.51 12.47 9.95
N ALA A 217 -9.39 12.03 10.86
CA ALA A 217 -8.99 11.62 12.20
C ALA A 217 -8.03 10.42 12.19
N TYR A 218 -8.25 9.45 11.30
CA TYR A 218 -7.33 8.34 11.10
C TYR A 218 -5.94 8.82 10.68
N LEU A 219 -5.88 9.68 9.64
CA LEU A 219 -4.60 10.17 9.11
C LEU A 219 -3.87 11.06 10.11
N ALA A 220 -4.56 11.94 10.83
CA ALA A 220 -3.98 12.78 11.87
C ALA A 220 -3.36 11.97 13.02
N GLY A 221 -3.84 10.74 13.26
CA GLY A 221 -3.27 9.82 14.26
C GLY A 221 -2.04 9.02 13.77
N CYS A 222 -1.71 9.07 12.48
CA CYS A 222 -0.60 8.29 11.92
C CYS A 222 0.76 8.95 12.22
N PRO A 223 1.81 8.18 12.58
CA PRO A 223 3.15 8.73 12.78
C PRO A 223 3.63 9.53 11.56
N GLY A 224 4.25 10.69 11.82
CA GLY A 224 4.62 11.67 10.80
C GLY A 224 3.53 12.71 10.52
N ALA A 225 2.25 12.34 10.51
CA ALA A 225 1.16 13.31 10.47
C ALA A 225 0.78 13.81 11.87
N ALA A 226 0.81 12.93 12.88
CA ALA A 226 0.54 13.25 14.27
C ALA A 226 1.47 14.36 14.79
N GLY A 227 0.88 15.37 15.44
CA GLY A 227 1.58 16.55 15.92
C GLY A 227 1.82 17.64 14.86
N HIS A 228 1.63 17.33 13.57
CA HIS A 228 1.77 18.29 12.46
C HIS A 228 0.45 18.64 11.79
N TRP A 229 -0.53 17.73 11.85
CA TRP A 229 -1.84 17.89 11.24
C TRP A 229 -2.97 17.59 12.24
N THR A 230 -4.02 18.42 12.22
CA THR A 230 -5.25 18.16 12.98
C THR A 230 -6.29 17.46 12.12
N ALA A 231 -7.24 16.76 12.77
CA ALA A 231 -8.34 16.13 12.06
C ALA A 231 -9.23 17.18 11.35
N GLU A 232 -9.46 18.36 11.95
CA GLU A 232 -10.19 19.43 11.24
C GLU A 232 -9.41 19.94 10.03
N GLY A 233 -8.10 20.16 10.18
CA GLY A 233 -7.25 20.66 9.10
C GLY A 233 -7.23 19.72 7.90
N ILE A 234 -7.14 18.40 8.13
CA ILE A 234 -7.20 17.41 7.04
C ILE A 234 -8.61 17.32 6.43
N ALA A 235 -9.66 17.42 7.25
CA ALA A 235 -11.04 17.36 6.75
C ALA A 235 -11.34 18.55 5.80
N ALA A 236 -10.88 19.75 6.14
CA ALA A 236 -11.06 20.95 5.32
C ALA A 236 -10.45 20.80 3.91
N LEU A 237 -9.36 20.03 3.77
CA LEU A 237 -8.75 19.76 2.46
C LEU A 237 -9.69 19.02 1.49
N LEU A 238 -10.72 18.35 2.01
CA LEU A 238 -11.72 17.62 1.21
C LEU A 238 -12.91 18.48 0.80
N ASP A 239 -13.10 19.63 1.44
CA ASP A 239 -14.19 20.57 1.13
C ASP A 239 -13.81 21.52 -0.03
N ASP A 240 -12.50 21.74 -0.25
CA ASP A 240 -11.94 22.61 -1.30
C ASP A 240 -11.81 21.93 -2.68
N ALA A 241 -12.58 20.87 -2.96
CA ALA A 241 -12.44 20.02 -4.17
C ALA A 241 -13.58 20.18 -5.19
#